data_AF-A0A950Q0V3-F1
#
_entry.id   AF-A0A950Q0V3-F1
#
_cell.length_a   1.000
_cell.length_b   1.000
_cell.length_c   1.000
_cell.angle_alpha   90.00
_cell.angle_beta   90.00
_cell.angle_gamma   90.00
#
_symmetry.space_group_name_H-M   'P 1'
#
loop_
_entity.id
_entity.type
_entity.pdbx_description
1 polymer ?
#
loop_
_entity_poly.entity_id
_entity_poly.type
_entity_poly.pdbx_seq_one_letter_code
_entity_poly.pdbx_strand_id
1 'polypeptide(L)' 'MTLLDLDLMVVGGGLADRLGPTFVGRIEQAAREQIFAHGSPARVVPAALADQSGALGAALMAADSA' A
#
# COMPACT_ATOMS: atom_id res chain seq x y z
N MET A 1 -6.32 -0.76 -8.24
CA MET A 1 -7.60 -1.04 -7.53
C MET A 1 -8.65 -1.56 -8.50
N THR A 2 -8.78 -1.02 -9.71
CA THR A 2 -9.70 -1.53 -10.75
C THR A 2 -9.51 -3.00 -11.18
N LEU A 3 -8.27 -3.47 -11.40
CA LEU A 3 -8.04 -4.85 -11.88
C LEU A 3 -8.33 -5.92 -10.83
N LEU A 4 -7.91 -5.66 -9.59
CA LEU A 4 -7.98 -6.62 -8.48
C LEU A 4 -9.15 -6.33 -7.51
N ASP A 5 -9.89 -5.25 -7.74
CA ASP A 5 -10.97 -4.73 -6.89
C ASP A 5 -10.64 -4.73 -5.38
N LEU A 6 -9.51 -4.10 -5.04
CA LEU A 6 -9.03 -4.07 -3.65
C LEU A 6 -9.76 -2.99 -2.83
N ASP A 7 -9.85 -3.19 -1.51
CA ASP A 7 -10.31 -2.15 -0.58
C ASP A 7 -9.16 -1.30 -0.03
N LEU A 8 -7.93 -1.83 -0.05
CA LEU A 8 -6.76 -1.22 0.56
C LEU A 8 -5.51 -1.46 -0.29
N MET A 9 -4.75 -0.39 -0.52
CA MET A 9 -3.42 -0.43 -1.11
C MET A 9 -2.42 0.13 -0.10
N VAL A 10 -1.41 -0.66 0.25
CA VAL A 10 -0.31 -0.23 1.13
C VAL A 10 0.88 0.18 0.26
N VAL A 11 1.42 1.38 0.48
CA VAL A 11 2.60 1.90 -0.23
C VAL A 11 3.78 1.88 0.72
N GLY A 12 4.75 1.00 0.45
CA GLY A 12 6.01 0.93 1.19
C GLY A 12 7.22 1.37 0.37
N GLY A 13 8.40 1.08 0.91
CA GLY A 13 9.69 1.35 0.28
C GLY A 13 10.23 2.76 0.57
N GLY A 14 11.53 2.94 0.34
CA GLY A 14 12.26 4.11 0.82
C GLY A 14 11.75 5.48 0.35
N LEU A 15 11.02 5.55 -0.78
CA LEU A 15 10.41 6.81 -1.22
C LEU A 15 9.18 7.17 -0.37
N ALA A 16 8.31 6.18 -0.09
CA ALA A 16 7.15 6.36 0.77
C ALA A 16 7.56 6.69 2.21
N ASP A 17 8.62 6.06 2.69
CA ASP A 17 9.13 6.29 4.05
C ASP A 17 9.79 7.67 4.18
N ARG A 18 10.62 8.08 3.19
CA ARG A 18 11.35 9.36 3.25
C ARG A 18 10.48 10.57 2.94
N LEU A 19 9.54 10.46 2.01
CA LEU A 19 8.62 11.55 1.65
C LEU A 19 7.35 11.56 2.49
N GLY A 20 7.10 10.47 3.23
CA GLY A 20 6.07 10.36 4.24
C GLY A 20 4.63 10.43 3.71
N PRO A 21 3.66 10.68 4.62
CA PRO A 21 2.23 10.60 4.33
C PRO A 21 1.77 11.52 3.19
N THR A 22 2.39 12.68 3.04
CA THR A 22 2.04 13.63 1.96
C THR A 22 2.27 13.05 0.58
N PHE A 23 3.35 12.27 0.39
CA PHE A 23 3.61 11.60 -0.88
C PHE A 23 2.59 10.49 -1.15
N VAL A 24 2.26 9.70 -0.14
CA VAL A 24 1.23 8.67 -0.25
C VAL A 24 -0.15 9.28 -0.56
N GLY A 25 -0.48 10.43 0.02
CA GLY A 25 -1.71 11.16 -0.32
C GLY A 25 -1.77 11.61 -1.79
N ARG A 26 -0.64 11.96 -2.41
CA ARG A 26 -0.59 12.25 -3.85
C ARG A 26 -0.84 11.01 -4.70
N ILE A 27 -0.33 9.84 -4.28
CA ILE A 27 -0.64 8.57 -4.93
C ILE A 27 -2.13 8.26 -4.79
N GLU A 28 -2.74 8.50 -3.62
CA GLU A 28 -4.16 8.31 -3.41
C GLU A 28 -5.01 9.16 -4.36
N GLN A 29 -4.66 10.45 -4.50
CA GLN A 29 -5.35 11.36 -5.43
C GLN A 29 -5.26 10.86 -6.87
N ALA A 30 -4.05 10.53 -7.33
CA ALA A 30 -3.83 10.01 -8.67
C ALA A 30 -4.56 8.67 -8.90
N ALA A 31 -4.58 7.78 -7.92
CA ALA A 31 -5.31 6.53 -8.00
C ALA A 31 -6.83 6.78 -8.12
N ARG A 32 -7.37 7.74 -7.37
CA ARG A 32 -8.81 8.08 -7.36
C ARG A 32 -9.28 8.59 -8.71
N GLU A 33 -8.44 9.34 -9.43
CA GLU A 33 -8.73 9.82 -10.80
C GLU A 33 -8.78 8.69 -11.84
N GLN A 34 -8.15 7.55 -11.56
CA GLN A 34 -8.01 6.42 -12.48
C GLN A 34 -8.94 5.24 -12.16
N ILE A 35 -9.59 5.24 -10.98
CA ILE A 35 -10.53 4.18 -10.60
C ILE A 35 -11.84 4.37 -11.37
N PHE A 36 -12.24 3.33 -12.08
CA PHE A 36 -13.44 3.34 -12.93
C PHE A 36 -14.73 3.46 -12.09
N ALA A 37 -14.75 2.81 -10.92
CA ALA A 37 -15.84 2.85 -9.97
C ALA A 37 -15.84 4.18 -9.20
N HIS A 38 -16.61 5.14 -9.71
CA HIS A 38 -16.78 6.45 -9.06
C HIS A 38 -17.38 6.23 -7.66
N GLY A 39 -16.73 6.81 -6.63
CA GLY A 39 -17.14 6.62 -5.24
C GLY A 39 -16.56 5.38 -4.54
N SER A 40 -15.56 4.71 -5.12
CA SER A 40 -14.89 3.58 -4.48
C SER A 40 -14.37 3.92 -3.06
N PRO A 41 -14.64 3.06 -2.05
CA PRO A 41 -14.17 3.24 -0.67
C PRO A 41 -12.69 2.87 -0.50
N ALA A 42 -12.04 2.45 -1.58
CA ALA A 42 -10.62 2.14 -1.67
C ALA A 42 -9.73 3.17 -0.97
N ARG A 43 -8.84 2.68 -0.11
CA ARG A 43 -7.87 3.51 0.63
C ARG A 43 -6.44 3.22 0.18
N VAL A 44 -5.62 4.26 0.17
CA VAL A 44 -4.17 4.14 -0.05
C VAL A 44 -3.46 4.62 1.21
N VAL A 45 -2.61 3.78 1.80
CA VAL A 45 -1.99 4.05 3.11
C VAL A 45 -0.48 3.79 3.08
N PRO A 46 0.33 4.50 3.88
CA PRO A 46 1.75 4.18 4.01
C PRO A 46 1.94 2.82 4.71
N ALA A 47 3.03 2.13 4.39
CA ALA A 47 3.43 0.94 5.14
C ALA A 47 3.79 1.30 6.58
N ALA A 48 3.15 0.65 7.55
CA ALA A 48 3.40 0.92 8.97
C ALA A 48 4.72 0.33 9.48
N LEU A 49 5.26 -0.68 8.78
CA LEU A 49 6.47 -1.42 9.20
C LEU A 49 7.75 -0.94 8.52
N ALA A 50 7.66 0.03 7.59
CA ALA A 50 8.80 0.59 6.86
C ALA A 50 9.78 -0.51 6.38
N ASP A 51 11.07 -0.37 6.68
CA ASP A 51 12.14 -1.29 6.32
C ASP A 51 11.98 -2.72 6.87
N GLN A 52 11.15 -2.93 7.90
CA GLN A 52 10.88 -4.26 8.46
C GLN A 52 9.86 -5.05 7.64
N SER A 53 9.11 -4.41 6.74
CA SER A 53 8.00 -5.03 6.00
C SER A 53 8.41 -6.32 5.28
N GLY A 54 9.56 -6.29 4.59
CA GLY A 54 10.06 -7.44 3.83
C GLY A 54 10.57 -8.58 4.71
N ALA A 55 11.38 -8.26 5.72
CA ALA A 55 11.96 -9.25 6.63
C ALA A 55 10.88 -9.96 7.45
N LEU A 56 9.89 -9.23 7.96
CA LEU A 56 8.77 -9.82 8.69
C LEU A 56 7.93 -10.72 7.78
N GLY A 57 7.64 -10.27 6.55
CA GLY A 57 6.93 -11.10 5.56
C GLY A 57 7.66 -12.41 5.28
N ALA A 58 8.98 -12.38 5.11
CA ALA A 58 9.78 -13.59 4.91
C ALA A 58 9.74 -14.53 6.13
N ALA A 59 9.86 -13.98 7.34
CA ALA A 59 9.76 -14.77 8.57
C ALA A 59 8.38 -15.45 8.72
N LEU A 60 7.30 -14.73 8.39
CA LEU A 60 5.95 -15.29 8.40
C LEU A 60 5.78 -16.41 7.37
N MET A 61 6.30 -16.24 6.14
CA MET A 61 6.25 -17.29 5.11
C MET A 61 7.06 -18.54 5.52
N ALA A 62 8.21 -18.36 6.17
CA ALA A 62 9.01 -19.46 6.68
C ALA A 62 8.30 -20.21 7.82
N ALA A 63 7.58 -19.47 8.68
CA ALA A 63 6.81 -20.04 9.78
C ALA A 63 5.54 -20.78 9.31
N ASP A 64 4.88 -20.30 8.25
CA ASP A 64 3.68 -20.92 7.68
C ASP A 64 3.99 -22.19 6.86
N SER A 65 5.24 -22.33 6.40
CA SER A 65 5.73 -23.51 5.67
C SER A 65 6.27 -24.63 6.57
N ALA A 66 6.20 -24.47 7.89
CA ALA A 66 6.73 -25.39 8.90
C ALA A 66 5.62 -26.23 9.56
#